data_AF-A0A520C225-F1
#
_entry.id   AF-A0A520C225-F1
#
_cell.length_a   1.000
_cell.length_b   1.000
_cell.length_c   1.000
_cell.angle_alpha   90.00
_cell.angle_beta   90.00
_cell.angle_gamma   90.00
#
_symmetry.space_group_name_H-M   'P 1'
#
loop_
_entity.id
_entity.type
_entity.pdbx_description
1 polymer ?
#
loop_
_entity_poly.entity_id
_entity_poly.type
_entity_poly.pdbx_seq_one_letter_code
_entity_poly.pdbx_strand_id
1 'polypeptide(L)' 'MSEKESKLQWEAERATEMLRGKTVATVWRHRAGEVGIEFSDGTRLFVDHTSTGVELSITEGSQPNP' A
#
# COMPACT_ATOMS: atom_id res chain seq x y z
N MET A 1 -6.66 23.92 -2.93
CA MET A 1 -6.21 22.52 -2.79
C MET A 1 -6.60 22.09 -1.40
N SER A 2 -7.35 20.99 -1.27
CA SER A 2 -7.76 20.46 0.04
C SER A 2 -6.59 19.69 0.66
N GLU A 3 -6.38 19.78 1.98
CA GLU A 3 -5.31 19.07 2.70
C GLU A 3 -5.31 17.54 2.43
N LYS A 4 -6.48 16.97 2.13
CA LYS A 4 -6.64 15.54 1.80
C LYS A 4 -6.09 15.17 0.43
N GLU A 5 -6.21 16.05 -0.56
CA GLU A 5 -5.61 15.85 -1.89
C GLU A 5 -4.08 15.83 -1.77
N SER A 6 -3.53 16.71 -0.93
CA SER A 6 -2.09 16.74 -0.66
C SER A 6 -1.59 15.48 0.05
N LYS A 7 -2.36 14.91 0.97
CA LYS A 7 -2.02 13.64 1.64
C LYS A 7 -1.99 12.47 0.65
N LEU A 8 -3.08 12.27 -0.11
CA LEU A 8 -3.16 11.14 -1.04
C LEU A 8 -2.11 11.26 -2.15
N GLN A 9 -1.84 12.48 -2.63
CA GLN A 9 -0.78 12.69 -3.61
C GLN A 9 0.60 12.31 -3.06
N TRP A 10 0.92 12.73 -1.83
CA TRP A 10 2.17 12.33 -1.18
C TRP A 10 2.28 10.81 -1.00
N GLU A 11 1.20 10.15 -0.60
CA GLU A 11 1.14 8.68 -0.47
C GLU A 11 1.36 7.99 -1.83
N ALA A 12 0.79 8.52 -2.91
CA ALA A 12 0.95 7.99 -4.26
C ALA A 12 2.37 8.16 -4.79
N GLU A 13 3.00 9.31 -4.55
CA GLU A 13 4.40 9.57 -4.92
C GLU A 13 5.35 8.61 -4.18
N ARG A 14 5.17 8.49 -2.87
CA ARG A 14 5.93 7.54 -2.05
C ARG A 14 5.73 6.09 -2.49
N ALA A 15 4.49 5.70 -2.79
CA ALA A 15 4.21 4.36 -3.29
C ALA A 15 4.87 4.09 -4.64
N THR A 16 4.87 5.07 -5.54
CA THR A 16 5.52 4.96 -6.85
C THR A 16 7.03 4.76 -6.71
N GLU A 17 7.67 5.45 -5.78
CA GLU A 17 9.10 5.27 -5.51
C GLU A 17 9.39 3.90 -4.89
N MET A 18 8.67 3.55 -3.82
CA MET A 18 8.92 2.32 -3.06
C MET A 18 8.58 1.04 -3.81
N LEU A 19 7.60 1.06 -4.72
CA LEU A 19 7.12 -0.14 -5.41
C LEU A 19 7.69 -0.28 -6.82
N ARG A 20 8.51 0.68 -7.28
CA ARG A 20 9.09 0.68 -8.62
C ARG A 20 9.88 -0.60 -8.87
N GLY A 21 9.50 -1.31 -9.93
CA GLY A 21 10.19 -2.54 -10.37
C GLY A 21 9.90 -3.77 -9.52
N LYS A 22 9.05 -3.68 -8.49
CA LYS A 22 8.65 -4.85 -7.69
C LYS A 22 7.63 -5.69 -8.44
N THR A 23 7.72 -7.01 -8.26
CA THR A 23 6.80 -7.98 -8.88
C THR A 23 5.74 -8.41 -7.88
N VAL A 24 4.47 -8.41 -8.27
CA VAL A 24 3.37 -8.88 -7.41
C VAL A 24 3.46 -10.39 -7.21
N ALA A 25 3.46 -10.82 -5.95
CA ALA A 25 3.43 -12.24 -5.57
C ALA A 25 1.99 -12.71 -5.30
N THR A 26 1.20 -11.94 -4.56
CA THR A 26 -0.20 -12.27 -4.30
C THR A 26 -1.05 -11.02 -4.06
N VAL A 27 -2.35 -11.15 -4.35
CA VAL A 27 -3.38 -10.14 -4.09
C VAL A 27 -4.50 -10.80 -3.30
N TRP A 28 -4.89 -10.21 -2.18
CA TRP A 28 -5.97 -10.75 -1.35
C TRP A 28 -6.80 -9.63 -0.72
N ARG A 29 -7.99 -10.00 -0.23
CA ARG A 29 -8.81 -9.12 0.60
C ARG A 29 -8.34 -9.24 2.04
N HIS A 30 -7.66 -8.21 2.58
CA HIS A 30 -7.16 -8.23 3.96
C HIS A 30 -8.31 -8.07 4.96
N ARG A 31 -9.27 -7.18 4.66
CA ARG A 31 -10.52 -6.98 5.41
C ARG A 31 -11.61 -6.45 4.48
N ALA A 32 -12.84 -6.26 4.98
CA ALA A 32 -14.02 -5.97 4.16
C ALA A 32 -13.84 -4.77 3.20
N GLY A 33 -13.05 -3.76 3.57
CA GLY A 33 -12.77 -2.58 2.75
C GLY A 33 -11.36 -2.44 2.21
N GLU A 34 -10.44 -3.36 2.54
CA GLU A 34 -9.01 -3.21 2.28
C GLU A 34 -8.46 -4.37 1.45
N VAL A 35 -7.71 -4.01 0.40
CA VAL A 35 -6.97 -4.94 -0.44
C VAL A 35 -5.51 -4.95 0.00
N GLY A 36 -4.96 -6.15 0.18
CA GLY A 36 -3.53 -6.37 0.37
C GLY A 36 -2.88 -6.84 -0.93
N ILE A 37 -1.72 -6.27 -1.25
CA ILE A 37 -0.85 -6.67 -2.36
C ILE A 37 0.51 -6.98 -1.76
N GLU A 38 0.99 -8.20 -1.90
CA GLU A 38 2.33 -8.60 -1.47
C GLU A 38 3.21 -8.76 -2.71
N PHE A 39 4.41 -8.20 -2.63
CA PHE A 39 5.42 -8.27 -3.65
C PHE A 39 6.42 -9.39 -3.34
N SER A 40 7.14 -9.84 -4.36
CA SER A 40 8.08 -10.96 -4.27
C SER A 40 9.24 -10.77 -3.29
N ASP A 41 9.52 -9.52 -2.91
CA ASP A 41 10.54 -9.17 -1.91
C ASP A 41 9.95 -9.08 -0.47
N GLY A 42 8.69 -9.47 -0.29
CA GLY A 42 7.98 -9.41 0.99
C GLY A 42 7.35 -8.05 1.31
N THR A 43 7.57 -7.02 0.48
CA THR A 43 6.89 -5.73 0.64
C THR A 43 5.39 -5.91 0.50
N ARG A 44 4.60 -5.17 1.30
CA ARG A 44 3.14 -5.19 1.22
C ARG A 44 2.59 -3.78 1.04
N LEU A 45 1.66 -3.64 0.11
CA LEU A 45 0.82 -2.45 -0.07
C LEU A 45 -0.60 -2.79 0.40
N PHE A 46 -1.16 -1.94 1.24
CA PHE A 46 -2.55 -1.98 1.66
C PHE A 46 -3.27 -0.76 1.07
N VAL A 47 -4.43 -1.03 0.46
CA VAL A 47 -5.30 0.00 -0.13
C VAL A 47 -6.66 -0.13 0.53
N ASP A 48 -7.05 0.89 1.28
CA ASP A 48 -8.34 0.94 1.98
C ASP A 48 -9.18 2.12 1.45
N HIS A 49 -10.50 1.92 1.44
CA HIS A 49 -11.44 3.00 1.19
C HIS A 49 -12.01 3.45 2.53
N THR A 50 -11.93 4.75 2.80
CA THR A 50 -12.51 5.38 3.98
C THR A 50 -13.76 6.15 3.57
N SER A 51 -14.53 6.61 4.55
CA SER A 51 -15.68 7.49 4.31
C SER A 51 -15.30 8.83 3.67
N THR A 52 -14.00 9.16 3.61
CA THR A 52 -13.52 10.44 3.09
C THR A 52 -12.52 10.33 1.95
N GLY A 53 -12.24 9.13 1.44
CA GLY A 53 -11.33 8.93 0.31
C GLY A 53 -10.66 7.57 0.30
N VAL A 54 -9.45 7.52 -0.23
CA VAL A 54 -8.57 6.34 -0.29
C VAL A 54 -7.35 6.60 0.58
N GLU A 55 -6.87 5.57 1.27
CA GLU A 55 -5.61 5.61 2.02
C GLU A 55 -4.69 4.48 1.56
N LEU A 56 -3.40 4.77 1.47
CA LEU A 56 -2.36 3.82 1.11
C LEU A 56 -1.39 3.61 2.27
N SER A 57 -1.03 2.35 2.53
CA SER A 57 -0.01 2.00 3.53
C SER A 57 0.96 0.97 2.97
N ILE A 58 2.26 1.17 3.21
CA ILE A 58 3.31 0.26 2.74
C ILE A 58 4.11 -0.23 3.94
N THR A 59 4.27 -1.55 4.04
CA THR A 59 5.13 -2.19 5.04
C THR A 59 6.18 -3.03 4.36
N GLU A 60 7.42 -2.96 4.85
CA GLU A 60 8.46 -3.89 4.42
C GLU A 60 8.23 -5.26 5.07
N GLY A 61 8.43 -6.32 4.30
CA GLY A 61 8.40 -7.68 4.83
C GLY A 61 9.55 -7.84 5.81
N SER A 62 9.29 -7.76 7.11
CA SER A 62 10.22 -8.27 8.10
C SER A 62 10.37 -9.77 7.82
N GLN A 63 11.58 -10.27 7.56
CA GLN A 63 11.82 -11.71 7.57
C GLN A 63 11.16 -12.29 8.83
N PRO A 64 10.40 -13.40 8.75
CA PRO A 64 10.00 -14.10 9.95
C PRO A 64 11.28 -14.43 10.73
N ASN A 65 11.35 -13.98 11.98
CA ASN A 65 12.44 -14.30 12.89
C ASN A 65 12.59 -15.84 12.91
N PRO A 66 13.80 -16.40 12.70
CA PRO A 66 14.01 -17.85 12.56
C PRO A 66 13.56 -18.65 13.77
#